data_AF-A0A4W5LK30-F1
#
_entry.id   AF-A0A4W5LK30-F1
#
_cell.length_a   1.000
_cell.length_b   1.000
_cell.length_c   1.000
_cell.angle_alpha   90.00
_cell.angle_beta   90.00
_cell.angle_gamma   90.00
#
_symmetry.space_group_name_H-M   'P 1'
#
loop_
_entity.id
_entity.type
_entity.pdbx_description
1 polymer ?
#
loop_
_entity_poly.entity_id
_entity_poly.type
_entity_poly.pdbx_seq_one_letter_code
_entity_poly.pdbx_strand_id
1 'polypeptide(L)'
;CLEIMKKLLAEFFGTYWLVFGGCGSALFACNFPGAGIGFVGVSLAFGLTVLTMAYAVGHISGGHFNPAVSFGLWAGGRFSAKELLPYIIAQCVGAVAAAGTLYTIASGKADGYSMQSAFIAEFALTLFFVLIILGTTDKFANGKFAGIAIGLALTLIHLISIPITNTSVNPARSLSQALFVGGEPLSQLWMFWIAPILGAIVAGFIYKNLLQDHSERKRKNGSDGNGWHADNEKELGTNPIIASLSLGAERAFQLKYNSDVTQKKSLILEHGSLLLMQGTTQHFWKHQIPKTTKPIGPRINLTFRMIE
;
A
#
# COMPACT_ATOMS: atom_id res chain seq x y z
N CYS A 1 7.00 -6.80 -16.48
CA CYS A 1 6.19 -7.91 -15.92
C CYS A 1 5.87 -7.74 -14.44
N LEU A 2 6.85 -7.59 -13.53
CA LEU A 2 6.54 -7.57 -12.09
C LEU A 2 5.70 -6.35 -11.66
N GLU A 3 6.01 -5.16 -12.19
CA GLU A 3 5.28 -3.91 -11.88
C GLU A 3 3.81 -3.95 -12.31
N ILE A 4 3.52 -4.39 -13.54
CA ILE A 4 2.13 -4.49 -14.02
C ILE A 4 1.33 -5.52 -13.22
N MET A 5 1.94 -6.64 -12.81
CA MET A 5 1.25 -7.66 -12.01
C MET A 5 0.74 -7.11 -10.68
N LYS A 6 1.52 -6.27 -9.98
CA LYS A 6 1.09 -5.64 -8.72
C LYS A 6 -0.13 -4.75 -8.93
N LYS A 7 -0.12 -3.96 -10.01
CA LYS A 7 -1.24 -3.10 -10.40
C LYS A 7 -2.50 -3.92 -10.64
N LEU A 8 -2.40 -5.01 -11.41
CA LEU A 8 -3.53 -5.89 -11.68
C LEU A 8 -4.08 -6.56 -10.42
N LEU A 9 -3.20 -6.97 -9.49
CA LEU A 9 -3.64 -7.52 -8.22
C LEU A 9 -4.33 -6.47 -7.34
N ALA A 10 -3.82 -5.24 -7.30
CA ALA A 10 -4.48 -4.14 -6.62
C ALA A 10 -5.87 -3.85 -7.19
N GLU A 11 -6.04 -3.87 -8.51
CA GLU A 11 -7.34 -3.73 -9.17
C GLU A 11 -8.28 -4.91 -8.90
N PHE A 12 -7.75 -6.14 -8.89
CA PHE A 12 -8.50 -7.35 -8.52
C PHE A 12 -9.04 -7.24 -7.09
N PHE A 13 -8.17 -6.97 -6.10
CA PHE A 13 -8.59 -6.89 -4.71
C PHE A 13 -9.51 -5.68 -4.45
N GLY A 14 -9.24 -4.53 -5.08
CA GLY A 14 -10.09 -3.36 -4.93
C GLY A 14 -11.50 -3.59 -5.49
N THR A 15 -11.61 -4.22 -6.65
CA THR A 15 -12.91 -4.55 -7.25
C THR A 15 -13.62 -5.67 -6.49
N TYR A 16 -12.86 -6.67 -5.99
CA TYR A 16 -13.40 -7.67 -5.08
C TYR A 16 -14.03 -6.98 -3.86
N TRP A 17 -13.32 -6.08 -3.20
CA TRP A 17 -13.82 -5.39 -2.02
C TRP A 17 -15.04 -4.52 -2.31
N LEU A 18 -15.06 -3.85 -3.47
CA LEU A 18 -16.20 -3.07 -3.94
C LEU A 18 -17.46 -3.93 -4.03
N VAL A 19 -17.38 -5.07 -4.72
CA VAL A 19 -18.52 -5.98 -4.89
C VAL A 19 -18.87 -6.68 -3.58
N PHE A 20 -17.88 -7.18 -2.85
CA PHE A 20 -18.10 -7.88 -1.58
C PHE A 20 -18.75 -6.97 -0.54
N GLY A 21 -18.27 -5.73 -0.40
CA GLY A 21 -18.81 -4.78 0.57
C GLY A 21 -20.13 -4.15 0.15
N GLY A 22 -20.20 -3.62 -1.07
CA GLY A 22 -21.41 -2.99 -1.59
C GLY A 22 -22.55 -3.99 -1.73
N CYS A 23 -22.37 -5.04 -2.53
CA CYS A 23 -23.41 -6.05 -2.75
C CYS A 23 -23.65 -6.91 -1.50
N GLY A 24 -22.62 -7.19 -0.69
CA GLY A 24 -22.80 -7.92 0.58
C GLY A 24 -23.66 -7.16 1.58
N SER A 25 -23.44 -5.84 1.75
CA SER A 25 -24.30 -5.01 2.60
C SER A 25 -25.76 -4.99 2.10
N ALA A 26 -25.95 -4.94 0.78
CA ALA A 26 -27.28 -5.00 0.17
C ALA A 26 -27.96 -6.35 0.43
N LEU A 27 -27.22 -7.44 0.26
CA LEU A 27 -27.71 -8.81 0.37
C LEU A 27 -28.02 -9.21 1.81
N PHE A 28 -27.15 -8.85 2.75
CA PHE A 28 -27.22 -9.35 4.12
C PHE A 28 -27.90 -8.39 5.09
N ALA A 29 -27.76 -7.07 4.88
CA ALA A 29 -28.10 -6.07 5.89
C ALA A 29 -29.20 -5.08 5.47
N CYS A 30 -29.45 -4.86 4.18
CA CYS A 30 -30.38 -3.82 3.70
C CYS A 30 -31.78 -3.93 4.33
N ASN A 31 -32.36 -5.13 4.27
CA ASN A 31 -33.71 -5.43 4.76
C ASN A 31 -33.68 -6.29 6.03
N PHE A 32 -32.63 -6.18 6.85
CA PHE A 32 -32.55 -6.97 8.08
C PHE A 32 -33.71 -6.61 9.04
N PRO A 33 -34.47 -7.59 9.57
CA PRO A 33 -35.65 -7.30 10.39
C PRO A 33 -35.32 -6.43 11.62
N GLY A 34 -36.02 -5.30 11.76
CA GLY A 34 -35.89 -4.38 12.89
C GLY A 34 -34.63 -3.51 12.92
N ALA A 35 -33.61 -3.80 12.10
CA ALA A 35 -32.33 -3.08 12.09
C ALA A 35 -31.69 -2.98 10.69
N GLY A 36 -32.50 -3.01 9.63
CA GLY A 36 -32.03 -2.95 8.25
C GLY A 36 -31.35 -1.62 7.93
N ILE A 37 -30.26 -1.66 7.16
CA ILE A 37 -29.48 -0.46 6.82
C ILE A 37 -30.10 0.39 5.71
N GLY A 38 -31.08 -0.16 4.99
CA GLY A 38 -31.77 0.50 3.87
C GLY A 38 -30.85 0.98 2.74
N PHE A 39 -31.42 1.75 1.80
CA PHE A 39 -30.64 2.24 0.64
C PHE A 39 -29.53 3.22 1.03
N VAL A 40 -29.70 4.00 2.10
CA VAL A 40 -28.66 4.92 2.58
C VAL A 40 -27.45 4.13 3.08
N GLY A 41 -27.65 3.10 3.89
CA GLY A 41 -26.55 2.27 4.38
C GLY A 41 -25.83 1.51 3.27
N VAL A 42 -26.58 0.99 2.29
CA VAL A 42 -25.98 0.36 1.10
C VAL A 42 -25.16 1.36 0.28
N SER A 43 -25.70 2.57 0.05
CA SER A 43 -24.99 3.63 -0.69
C SER A 43 -23.70 4.04 0.03
N LEU A 44 -23.76 4.16 1.36
CA LEU A 44 -22.59 4.40 2.20
C LEU A 44 -21.58 3.26 2.07
N ALA A 45 -22.02 1.99 2.14
CA ALA A 45 -21.14 0.84 2.02
C ALA A 45 -20.36 0.85 0.70
N PHE A 46 -21.01 1.11 -0.44
CA PHE A 46 -20.32 1.28 -1.72
C PHE A 46 -19.28 2.41 -1.68
N GLY A 47 -19.64 3.59 -1.15
CA GLY A 47 -18.69 4.70 -1.00
C GLY A 47 -17.48 4.35 -0.13
N LEU A 48 -17.70 3.65 0.97
CA LEU A 48 -16.64 3.21 1.88
C LEU A 48 -15.71 2.19 1.22
N THR A 49 -16.21 1.27 0.40
CA THR A 49 -15.32 0.31 -0.29
C THR A 49 -14.27 1.00 -1.15
N VAL A 50 -14.70 2.01 -1.94
CA VAL A 50 -13.82 2.79 -2.80
C VAL A 50 -12.88 3.63 -1.95
N LEU A 51 -13.38 4.33 -0.92
CA LEU A 51 -12.55 5.12 -0.02
C LEU A 51 -11.43 4.28 0.58
N THR A 52 -11.76 3.13 1.17
CA THR A 52 -10.78 2.31 1.89
C THR A 52 -9.75 1.70 0.95
N MET A 53 -10.16 1.21 -0.21
CA MET A 53 -9.22 0.60 -1.17
C MET A 53 -8.42 1.64 -1.97
N ALA A 54 -8.95 2.84 -2.20
CA ALA A 54 -8.18 3.93 -2.77
C ALA A 54 -7.00 4.31 -1.86
N TYR A 55 -7.23 4.38 -0.55
CA TYR A 55 -6.14 4.58 0.42
C TYR A 55 -5.19 3.39 0.50
N ALA A 56 -5.72 2.16 0.49
CA ALA A 56 -4.91 0.96 0.65
C ALA A 56 -4.01 0.62 -0.54
N VAL A 57 -4.52 0.75 -1.78
CA VAL A 57 -3.81 0.28 -2.99
C VAL A 57 -3.82 1.30 -4.13
N GLY A 58 -4.40 2.49 -3.95
CA GLY A 58 -4.40 3.53 -4.99
C GLY A 58 -2.99 4.00 -5.35
N HIS A 59 -2.05 4.02 -4.40
CA HIS A 59 -0.64 4.31 -4.67
C HIS A 59 0.08 3.21 -5.47
N ILE A 60 -0.54 2.04 -5.64
CA ILE A 60 -0.01 0.91 -6.42
C ILE A 60 -0.56 0.96 -7.86
N SER A 61 -1.88 0.96 -8.04
CA SER A 61 -2.52 0.86 -9.37
C SER A 61 -3.13 2.14 -9.91
N GLY A 62 -3.29 3.18 -9.08
CA GLY A 62 -4.19 4.31 -9.35
C GLY A 62 -5.62 4.09 -8.84
N GLY A 63 -5.97 2.86 -8.43
CA GLY A 63 -7.22 2.52 -7.75
C GLY A 63 -8.48 2.79 -8.56
N HIS A 64 -8.59 2.19 -9.74
CA HIS A 64 -9.75 2.44 -10.63
C HIS A 64 -10.97 1.64 -10.18
N PHE A 65 -10.78 0.34 -9.93
CA PHE A 65 -11.78 -0.65 -9.46
C PHE A 65 -13.05 -0.73 -10.31
N ASN A 66 -13.00 -0.21 -11.53
CA ASN A 66 -14.16 -0.01 -12.38
C ASN A 66 -13.71 0.16 -13.84
N PRO A 67 -14.21 -0.66 -14.78
CA PRO A 67 -13.90 -0.53 -16.20
C PRO A 67 -14.22 0.86 -16.77
N ALA A 68 -15.35 1.47 -16.39
CA ALA A 68 -15.73 2.80 -16.85
C ALA A 68 -14.76 3.88 -16.37
N VAL A 69 -14.24 3.77 -15.15
CA VAL A 69 -13.20 4.67 -14.63
C VAL A 69 -11.90 4.49 -15.42
N SER A 70 -11.50 3.24 -15.70
CA SER A 70 -10.32 2.97 -16.54
C SER A 70 -10.46 3.56 -17.95
N PHE A 71 -11.61 3.40 -18.60
CA PHE A 71 -11.91 4.03 -19.89
C PHE A 71 -11.91 5.56 -19.80
N GLY A 72 -12.52 6.13 -18.76
CA GLY A 72 -12.57 7.57 -18.55
C GLY A 72 -11.19 8.19 -18.36
N LEU A 73 -10.32 7.56 -17.55
CA LEU A 73 -8.94 8.00 -17.36
C LEU A 73 -8.09 7.84 -18.62
N TRP A 74 -8.32 6.78 -19.40
CA TRP A 74 -7.68 6.62 -20.70
C TRP A 74 -8.09 7.72 -21.67
N ALA A 75 -9.40 7.95 -21.83
CA ALA A 75 -9.94 9.01 -22.69
C ALA A 75 -9.47 10.40 -22.26
N GLY A 76 -9.31 10.62 -20.95
CA GLY A 76 -8.77 11.86 -20.37
C GLY A 76 -7.24 11.99 -20.43
N GLY A 77 -6.52 11.08 -21.09
CA GLY A 77 -5.06 11.14 -21.24
C GLY A 77 -4.26 10.86 -19.95
N ARG A 78 -4.91 10.29 -18.92
CA ARG A 78 -4.31 10.00 -17.61
C ARG A 78 -3.95 8.53 -17.41
N PHE A 79 -4.25 7.67 -18.39
CA PHE A 79 -3.99 6.24 -18.30
C PHE A 79 -3.58 5.62 -19.64
N SER A 80 -2.63 4.68 -19.59
CA SER A 80 -2.05 4.05 -20.78
C SER A 80 -3.03 3.08 -21.44
N ALA A 81 -3.23 3.24 -22.76
CA ALA A 81 -4.05 2.33 -23.56
C ALA A 81 -3.59 0.86 -23.45
N LYS A 82 -2.29 0.63 -23.24
CA LYS A 82 -1.71 -0.72 -23.12
C LYS A 82 -2.11 -1.43 -21.82
N GLU A 83 -2.44 -0.67 -20.78
CA GLU A 83 -2.81 -1.21 -19.46
C GLU A 83 -4.34 -1.35 -19.30
N LEU A 84 -5.12 -0.78 -20.23
CA LEU A 84 -6.58 -0.72 -20.17
C LEU A 84 -7.25 -2.09 -20.11
N LEU A 85 -7.03 -2.93 -21.12
CA LEU A 85 -7.64 -4.26 -21.16
C LEU A 85 -7.19 -5.15 -19.98
N PRO A 86 -5.89 -5.20 -19.62
CA PRO A 86 -5.45 -5.91 -18.42
C PRO A 86 -6.17 -5.48 -17.13
N TYR A 87 -6.36 -4.17 -16.91
CA TYR A 87 -7.09 -3.65 -15.75
C TYR A 87 -8.55 -4.14 -15.74
N ILE A 88 -9.25 -4.03 -16.88
CA ILE A 88 -10.65 -4.47 -17.01
C ILE A 88 -10.78 -5.97 -16.69
N ILE A 89 -9.88 -6.80 -17.19
CA ILE A 89 -9.88 -8.24 -16.89
C ILE A 89 -9.70 -8.47 -15.39
N ALA A 90 -8.71 -7.82 -14.75
CA ALA A 90 -8.47 -7.96 -13.32
C ALA A 90 -9.68 -7.52 -12.48
N GLN A 91 -10.33 -6.41 -12.86
CA GLN A 91 -11.53 -5.89 -12.22
C GLN A 91 -12.70 -6.89 -12.32
N CYS A 92 -12.98 -7.39 -13.53
CA CYS A 92 -14.06 -8.37 -13.74
C CYS A 92 -13.81 -9.68 -12.98
N VAL A 93 -12.58 -10.18 -12.98
CA VAL A 93 -12.22 -11.40 -12.23
C VAL A 93 -12.37 -11.17 -10.71
N GLY A 94 -11.99 -9.99 -10.21
CA GLY A 94 -12.21 -9.59 -8.81
C GLY A 94 -13.69 -9.55 -8.43
N ALA A 95 -14.52 -8.94 -9.29
CA ALA A 95 -15.96 -8.87 -9.11
C ALA A 95 -16.62 -10.25 -9.06
N VAL A 96 -16.26 -11.15 -9.98
CA VAL A 96 -16.80 -12.53 -10.03
C VAL A 96 -16.38 -13.33 -8.79
N ALA A 97 -15.11 -13.21 -8.37
CA ALA A 97 -14.63 -13.88 -7.16
C ALA A 97 -15.37 -13.40 -5.89
N ALA A 98 -15.66 -12.10 -5.79
CA ALA A 98 -16.46 -11.55 -4.69
C ALA A 98 -17.89 -12.07 -4.72
N ALA A 99 -18.54 -12.06 -5.88
CA ALA A 99 -19.89 -12.60 -6.05
C ALA A 99 -19.98 -14.08 -5.69
N GLY A 100 -19.00 -14.90 -6.09
CA GLY A 100 -18.93 -16.31 -5.70
C GLY A 100 -18.76 -16.52 -4.20
N THR A 101 -17.97 -15.66 -3.53
CA THR A 101 -17.82 -15.68 -2.07
C THR A 101 -19.15 -15.34 -1.38
N LEU A 102 -19.81 -14.26 -1.82
CA LEU A 102 -21.12 -13.85 -1.30
C LEU A 102 -22.18 -14.93 -1.50
N TYR A 103 -22.21 -15.55 -2.67
CA TYR A 103 -23.14 -16.66 -2.98
C TYR A 103 -22.94 -17.83 -2.02
N THR A 104 -21.69 -18.20 -1.75
CA THR A 104 -21.37 -19.30 -0.81
C THR A 104 -21.86 -18.98 0.60
N ILE A 105 -21.63 -17.75 1.09
CA ILE A 105 -22.11 -17.31 2.41
C ILE A 105 -23.64 -17.31 2.45
N ALA A 106 -24.28 -16.75 1.42
CA ALA A 106 -25.74 -16.63 1.35
C ALA A 106 -26.43 -18.00 1.28
N SER A 107 -25.83 -18.96 0.57
CA SER A 107 -26.38 -20.31 0.41
C SER A 107 -26.39 -21.11 1.72
N GLY A 108 -25.56 -20.72 2.70
CA GLY A 108 -25.54 -21.35 4.02
C GLY A 108 -26.54 -20.75 5.01
N LYS A 109 -27.45 -19.88 4.57
CA LYS A 109 -28.50 -19.28 5.41
C LYS A 109 -29.73 -20.20 5.49
N ALA A 110 -29.95 -20.79 6.65
CA ALA A 110 -31.20 -21.48 7.03
C ALA A 110 -31.89 -20.65 8.14
N ASP A 111 -32.11 -21.23 9.33
CA ASP A 111 -32.58 -20.51 10.53
C ASP A 111 -31.50 -19.58 11.14
N GLY A 112 -30.28 -19.64 10.59
CA GLY A 112 -29.12 -18.83 10.85
C GLY A 112 -28.05 -19.13 9.79
N TYR A 113 -26.90 -18.46 9.85
CA TYR A 113 -25.79 -18.78 8.96
C TYR A 113 -25.01 -19.99 9.47
N SER A 114 -24.65 -20.89 8.56
CA SER A 114 -23.83 -22.05 8.87
C SER A 114 -22.42 -21.66 9.37
N MET A 115 -21.77 -22.56 10.12
CA MET A 115 -20.38 -22.41 10.56
C MET A 115 -19.41 -22.12 9.40
N GLN A 116 -19.64 -22.73 8.24
CA GLN A 116 -18.86 -22.47 7.03
C GLN A 116 -19.05 -21.02 6.54
N SER A 117 -20.29 -20.52 6.54
CA SER A 117 -20.59 -19.14 6.13
C SER A 117 -19.95 -18.13 7.08
N ALA A 118 -20.06 -18.38 8.39
CA ALA A 118 -19.43 -17.59 9.44
C ALA A 118 -17.90 -17.56 9.28
N PHE A 119 -17.26 -18.72 9.09
CA PHE A 119 -15.83 -18.82 8.87
C PHE A 119 -15.38 -18.03 7.63
N ILE A 120 -16.05 -18.21 6.49
CA ILE A 120 -15.69 -17.51 5.24
C ILE A 120 -15.83 -16.00 5.40
N ALA A 121 -16.93 -15.53 6.03
CA ALA A 121 -17.14 -14.11 6.27
C ALA A 121 -16.05 -13.51 7.17
N GLU A 122 -15.78 -14.12 8.32
CA GLU A 122 -14.77 -13.65 9.29
C GLU A 122 -13.36 -13.68 8.71
N PHE A 123 -13.03 -14.73 7.94
CA PHE A 123 -11.76 -14.84 7.23
C PHE A 123 -11.60 -13.73 6.18
N ALA A 124 -12.57 -13.56 5.28
CA ALA A 124 -12.48 -12.59 4.19
C ALA A 124 -12.45 -11.15 4.72
N LEU A 125 -13.32 -10.81 5.67
CA LEU A 125 -13.39 -9.47 6.24
C LEU A 125 -12.11 -9.11 6.99
N THR A 126 -11.55 -10.03 7.77
CA THR A 126 -10.29 -9.78 8.48
C THR A 126 -9.10 -9.71 7.52
N LEU A 127 -9.10 -10.51 6.45
CA LEU A 127 -8.11 -10.43 5.38
C LEU A 127 -8.10 -9.01 4.80
N PHE A 128 -9.24 -8.50 4.36
CA PHE A 128 -9.32 -7.16 3.79
C PHE A 128 -9.02 -6.07 4.82
N PHE A 129 -9.44 -6.23 6.08
CA PHE A 129 -9.12 -5.28 7.13
C PHE A 129 -7.60 -5.10 7.29
N VAL A 130 -6.88 -6.21 7.39
CA VAL A 130 -5.42 -6.18 7.55
C VAL A 130 -4.72 -5.73 6.27
N LEU A 131 -5.24 -6.11 5.09
CA LEU A 131 -4.73 -5.62 3.81
C LEU A 131 -4.86 -4.09 3.70
N ILE A 132 -5.98 -3.52 4.15
CA ILE A 132 -6.21 -2.07 4.19
C ILE A 132 -5.28 -1.38 5.19
N ILE A 133 -5.07 -1.97 6.38
CA ILE A 133 -4.11 -1.45 7.37
C ILE A 133 -2.72 -1.40 6.76
N LEU A 134 -2.23 -2.52 6.22
CA LEU A 134 -0.89 -2.61 5.63
C LEU A 134 -0.73 -1.65 4.45
N GLY A 135 -1.72 -1.60 3.56
CA GLY A 135 -1.71 -0.73 2.39
C GLY A 135 -1.71 0.74 2.74
N THR A 136 -2.57 1.16 3.67
CA THR A 136 -2.70 2.58 4.01
C THR A 136 -1.54 3.09 4.87
N THR A 137 -0.88 2.19 5.60
CA THR A 137 0.31 2.52 6.41
C THR A 137 1.63 2.30 5.66
N ASP A 138 1.57 1.89 4.39
CA ASP A 138 2.77 1.80 3.56
C ASP A 138 3.37 3.20 3.34
N LYS A 139 4.69 3.26 3.28
CA LYS A 139 5.44 4.51 3.13
C LYS A 139 5.13 5.26 1.83
N PHE A 140 4.63 4.57 0.81
CA PHE A 140 4.22 5.18 -0.46
C PHE A 140 2.75 5.64 -0.44
N ALA A 141 2.00 5.29 0.60
CA ALA A 141 0.63 5.75 0.81
C ALA A 141 0.59 7.12 1.50
N ASN A 142 -0.56 7.78 1.44
CA ASN A 142 -0.81 8.99 2.22
C ASN A 142 -1.17 8.62 3.67
N GLY A 143 -0.15 8.38 4.49
CA GLY A 143 -0.31 7.94 5.88
C GLY A 143 -1.03 8.93 6.80
N LYS A 144 -1.17 10.20 6.42
CA LYS A 144 -1.82 11.25 7.25
C LYS A 144 -3.27 10.92 7.60
N PHE A 145 -3.96 10.15 6.76
CA PHE A 145 -5.36 9.77 6.94
C PHE A 145 -5.55 8.27 7.20
N ALA A 146 -4.48 7.56 7.58
CA ALA A 146 -4.54 6.11 7.77
C ALA A 146 -5.59 5.70 8.81
N GLY A 147 -5.67 6.41 9.94
CA GLY A 147 -6.67 6.13 10.97
C GLY A 147 -8.11 6.23 10.47
N ILE A 148 -8.41 7.19 9.58
CA ILE A 148 -9.75 7.35 8.99
C ILE A 148 -10.09 6.18 8.07
N ALA A 149 -9.18 5.82 7.16
CA ALA A 149 -9.41 4.71 6.25
C ALA A 149 -9.59 3.38 7.03
N ILE A 150 -8.79 3.15 8.07
CA ILE A 150 -8.88 1.95 8.90
C ILE A 150 -10.21 1.93 9.69
N GLY A 151 -10.58 3.03 10.34
CA GLY A 151 -11.83 3.10 11.11
C GLY A 151 -13.07 2.94 10.22
N LEU A 152 -13.07 3.53 9.03
CA LEU A 152 -14.16 3.39 8.07
C LEU A 152 -14.20 2.00 7.42
N ALA A 153 -13.06 1.33 7.25
CA ALA A 153 -13.02 -0.08 6.85
C ALA A 153 -13.69 -0.96 7.90
N LEU A 154 -13.43 -0.73 9.20
CA LEU A 154 -14.11 -1.45 10.27
C LEU A 154 -15.61 -1.17 10.29
N THR A 155 -16.03 0.07 10.00
CA THR A 155 -17.46 0.43 9.86
C THR A 155 -18.12 -0.36 8.74
N LEU A 156 -17.49 -0.41 7.56
CA LEU A 156 -17.98 -1.19 6.43
C LEU A 156 -18.08 -2.68 6.76
N ILE A 157 -17.08 -3.25 7.45
CA ILE A 157 -17.11 -4.64 7.89
C ILE A 157 -18.37 -4.94 8.72
N HIS A 158 -18.73 -4.05 9.65
CA HIS A 158 -19.94 -4.20 10.46
C HIS A 158 -21.23 -4.06 9.63
N LEU A 159 -21.27 -3.13 8.67
CA LEU A 159 -22.42 -2.96 7.77
C LEU A 159 -22.71 -4.22 6.94
N ILE A 160 -21.71 -5.08 6.73
CA ILE A 160 -21.86 -6.33 5.98
C ILE A 160 -22.23 -7.48 6.93
N SER A 161 -21.49 -7.66 8.02
CA SER A 161 -21.44 -8.95 8.72
C SER A 161 -22.14 -9.04 10.06
N ILE A 162 -22.73 -7.94 10.57
CA ILE A 162 -23.58 -8.01 11.76
C ILE A 162 -24.68 -9.09 11.59
N PRO A 163 -25.42 -9.12 10.46
CA PRO A 163 -26.40 -10.19 10.20
C PRO A 163 -25.85 -11.61 10.10
N ILE A 164 -24.54 -11.79 9.90
CA ILE A 164 -23.92 -13.10 9.66
C ILE A 164 -23.38 -13.67 10.98
N THR A 165 -22.57 -12.89 11.69
CA THR A 165 -21.82 -13.33 12.89
C THR A 165 -21.87 -12.34 14.04
N ASN A 166 -22.64 -11.26 13.91
CA ASN A 166 -22.56 -10.10 14.81
C ASN A 166 -21.18 -9.40 14.80
N THR A 167 -20.39 -9.69 13.76
CA THR A 167 -19.04 -9.18 13.47
C THR A 167 -18.03 -9.36 14.61
N SER A 168 -17.14 -10.34 14.45
CA SER A 168 -15.95 -10.47 15.28
C SER A 168 -14.80 -9.65 14.72
N VAL A 169 -14.14 -10.14 13.67
CA VAL A 169 -12.85 -9.71 13.09
C VAL A 169 -11.73 -9.39 14.12
N ASN A 170 -11.95 -9.78 15.38
CA ASN A 170 -11.14 -9.43 16.53
C ASN A 170 -11.38 -10.48 17.64
N PRO A 171 -10.44 -11.41 17.85
CA PRO A 171 -10.59 -12.46 18.84
C PRO A 171 -10.79 -11.95 20.28
N ALA A 172 -10.15 -10.83 20.65
CA ALA A 172 -10.29 -10.25 21.99
C ALA A 172 -11.69 -9.66 22.21
N ARG A 173 -12.27 -9.00 21.19
CA ARG A 173 -13.66 -8.51 21.23
C ARG A 173 -14.63 -9.66 21.47
N SER A 174 -14.43 -10.79 20.78
CA SER A 174 -15.29 -11.97 20.92
C SER A 174 -15.11 -12.68 22.26
N LEU A 175 -13.85 -12.86 22.71
CA LEU A 175 -13.53 -13.41 24.03
C LEU A 175 -14.23 -12.62 25.13
N SER A 176 -14.16 -11.28 25.07
CA SER A 176 -14.70 -10.42 26.12
C SER A 176 -16.18 -10.67 26.40
N GLN A 177 -17.00 -10.92 25.38
CA GLN A 177 -18.43 -11.15 25.56
C GLN A 177 -18.73 -12.62 25.90
N ALA A 178 -18.04 -13.55 25.24
CA ALA A 178 -18.25 -14.98 25.43
C ALA A 178 -17.98 -15.44 26.86
N LEU A 179 -17.01 -14.83 27.56
CA LEU A 179 -16.71 -15.16 28.96
C LEU A 179 -17.86 -14.88 29.92
N PHE A 180 -18.60 -13.78 29.71
CA PHE A 180 -19.71 -13.41 30.59
C PHE A 180 -21.03 -14.07 30.19
N VAL A 181 -21.25 -14.30 28.89
CA VAL A 181 -22.47 -14.98 28.41
C VAL A 181 -22.41 -16.50 28.66
N GLY A 182 -21.23 -17.11 28.57
CA GLY A 182 -21.06 -18.56 28.71
C GLY A 182 -21.73 -19.37 27.59
N GLY A 183 -22.06 -20.63 27.86
CA GLY A 183 -22.88 -21.47 26.99
C GLY A 183 -22.37 -21.62 25.55
N GLU A 184 -23.28 -21.45 24.59
CA GLU A 184 -23.00 -21.61 23.15
C GLU A 184 -22.00 -20.57 22.60
N PRO A 185 -22.06 -19.27 22.92
CA PRO A 185 -21.02 -18.31 22.52
C PRO A 185 -19.61 -18.71 22.97
N LEU A 186 -19.47 -19.27 24.17
CA LEU A 186 -18.18 -19.75 24.66
C LEU A 186 -17.71 -21.01 23.93
N SER A 187 -18.62 -21.93 23.59
CA SER A 187 -18.27 -23.16 22.84
C SER A 187 -17.87 -22.88 21.39
N GLN A 188 -18.38 -21.80 20.79
CA GLN A 188 -18.05 -21.38 19.42
C GLN A 188 -16.86 -20.42 19.32
N LEU A 189 -16.34 -19.93 20.45
CA LEU A 189 -15.30 -18.89 20.51
C LEU A 189 -14.05 -19.21 19.68
N TRP A 190 -13.66 -20.48 19.59
CA TRP A 190 -12.48 -20.91 18.83
C TRP A 190 -12.54 -20.47 17.36
N MET A 191 -13.72 -20.45 16.73
CA MET A 191 -13.87 -20.05 15.33
C MET A 191 -13.52 -18.57 15.16
N PHE A 192 -13.91 -17.74 16.13
CA PHE A 192 -13.62 -16.30 16.17
C PHE A 192 -12.17 -15.98 16.52
N TRP A 193 -11.36 -16.98 16.89
CA TRP A 193 -9.90 -16.90 16.90
C TRP A 193 -9.32 -17.33 15.55
N ILE A 194 -9.68 -18.53 15.08
CA ILE A 194 -9.06 -19.13 13.91
C ILE A 194 -9.35 -18.32 12.64
N ALA A 195 -10.61 -18.01 12.34
CA ALA A 195 -10.97 -17.37 11.07
C ALA A 195 -10.33 -15.97 10.93
N PRO A 196 -10.41 -15.06 11.93
CA PRO A 196 -9.75 -13.75 11.83
C PRO A 196 -8.23 -13.85 11.73
N ILE A 197 -7.59 -14.71 12.54
CA ILE A 197 -6.12 -14.84 12.54
C ILE A 197 -5.62 -15.37 11.18
N LEU A 198 -6.28 -16.38 10.62
CA LEU A 198 -5.92 -16.89 9.30
C LEU A 198 -6.11 -15.81 8.21
N GLY A 199 -7.21 -15.05 8.26
CA GLY A 199 -7.45 -13.94 7.35
C GLY A 199 -6.33 -12.89 7.43
N ALA A 200 -5.96 -12.50 8.66
CA ALA A 200 -4.87 -11.56 8.92
C ALA A 200 -3.51 -12.04 8.41
N ILE A 201 -3.17 -13.32 8.64
CA ILE A 201 -1.91 -13.92 8.18
C ILE A 201 -1.85 -13.92 6.65
N VAL A 202 -2.93 -14.35 5.99
CA VAL A 202 -3.01 -14.39 4.53
C VAL A 202 -2.88 -12.98 3.94
N ALA A 203 -3.54 -11.98 4.53
CA ALA A 203 -3.38 -10.58 4.14
C ALA A 203 -1.93 -10.10 4.25
N GLY A 204 -1.23 -10.44 5.34
CA GLY A 204 0.19 -10.14 5.52
C GLY A 204 1.06 -10.74 4.42
N PHE A 205 0.82 -11.99 4.03
CA PHE A 205 1.54 -12.63 2.93
C PHE A 205 1.20 -12.02 1.57
N ILE A 206 -0.07 -11.74 1.28
CA ILE A 206 -0.50 -11.08 0.04
C ILE A 206 0.19 -9.73 -0.07
N TYR A 207 0.09 -8.90 0.97
CA TYR A 207 0.63 -7.56 0.92
C TYR A 207 2.16 -7.59 0.74
N LYS A 208 2.87 -8.30 1.61
CA LYS A 208 4.35 -8.37 1.59
C LYS A 208 4.93 -8.90 0.27
N ASN A 209 4.32 -9.93 -0.32
CA ASN A 209 4.91 -10.62 -1.46
C ASN A 209 4.35 -10.17 -2.81
N LEU A 210 3.09 -9.71 -2.84
CA LEU A 210 2.37 -9.48 -4.09
C LEU A 210 2.02 -8.01 -4.35
N LEU A 211 1.89 -7.18 -3.32
CA LEU A 211 1.45 -5.78 -3.46
C LEU A 211 2.55 -4.77 -3.09
N GLN A 212 3.30 -5.03 -2.03
CA GLN A 212 4.28 -4.09 -1.50
C GLN A 212 5.39 -3.81 -2.52
N ASP A 213 5.74 -2.53 -2.67
CA ASP A 213 6.87 -2.16 -3.51
C ASP A 213 8.20 -2.24 -2.76
N HIS A 214 9.06 -3.15 -3.23
CA HIS A 214 10.40 -3.40 -2.69
C HIS A 214 11.48 -2.66 -3.47
N SER A 215 11.14 -1.64 -4.27
CA SER A 215 12.08 -0.88 -5.09
C SER A 215 13.29 -0.36 -4.30
N GLU A 216 13.17 -0.14 -2.99
CA GLU A 216 14.31 0.16 -2.11
C GLU A 216 15.24 -1.02 -1.76
N ARG A 217 14.76 -2.26 -1.66
CA ARG A 217 15.65 -3.44 -1.50
C ARG A 217 16.57 -3.60 -2.71
N LYS A 218 16.16 -3.13 -3.89
CA LYS A 218 17.03 -3.03 -5.07
C LYS A 218 17.94 -1.79 -5.05
N ARG A 219 17.50 -0.65 -4.49
CA ARG A 219 18.32 0.59 -4.41
C ARG A 219 19.56 0.45 -3.52
N LYS A 220 19.48 -0.34 -2.44
CA LYS A 220 20.61 -0.62 -1.53
C LYS A 220 21.82 -1.35 -2.15
N ASN A 221 21.77 -1.81 -3.41
CA ASN A 221 22.84 -2.58 -4.06
C ASN A 221 23.82 -1.75 -4.93
N GLY A 222 24.01 -0.46 -4.65
CA GLY A 222 25.01 0.37 -5.35
C GLY A 222 24.52 1.04 -6.65
N SER A 223 23.23 0.92 -6.97
CA SER A 223 22.59 1.65 -8.07
C SER A 223 22.21 3.10 -7.72
N ASP A 224 22.36 3.47 -6.45
CA ASP A 224 22.21 4.83 -5.94
C ASP A 224 23.46 5.65 -6.30
N GLY A 225 23.23 6.77 -6.97
CA GLY A 225 24.24 7.75 -7.34
C GLY A 225 23.56 9.09 -7.56
N ASN A 226 24.23 10.18 -7.22
CA ASN A 226 23.78 11.52 -7.58
C ASN A 226 24.29 11.84 -8.98
N GLY A 227 23.42 12.34 -9.86
CA GLY A 227 23.84 12.87 -11.16
C GLY A 227 24.68 14.14 -11.01
N TRP A 228 25.16 14.68 -12.13
CA TRP A 228 25.93 15.92 -12.15
C TRP A 228 25.14 17.10 -11.56
N HIS A 229 25.61 17.64 -10.43
CA HIS A 229 25.03 18.80 -9.75
C HIS A 229 26.13 19.67 -9.12
N ALA A 230 25.77 20.86 -8.67
CA ALA A 230 26.57 21.71 -7.80
C ALA A 230 25.67 22.16 -6.64
N ASP A 231 26.26 22.40 -5.47
CA ASP A 231 25.54 22.91 -4.30
C ASP A 231 25.55 24.45 -4.36
N ASN A 232 24.69 25.02 -5.21
CA ASN A 232 24.60 26.46 -5.48
C ASN A 232 23.18 27.02 -5.27
N GLU A 233 22.42 26.41 -4.38
CA GLU A 233 21.11 26.88 -3.94
C GLU A 233 21.25 28.27 -3.28
N LYS A 234 20.24 29.14 -3.47
CA LYS A 234 20.32 30.55 -3.03
C LYS A 234 20.48 30.70 -1.52
N GLU A 235 19.93 29.75 -0.77
CA GLU A 235 19.94 29.66 0.69
C GLU A 235 21.34 29.37 1.26
N LEU A 236 22.30 28.98 0.43
CA LEU A 236 23.68 28.69 0.85
C LEU A 236 24.63 29.88 0.68
N GLY A 237 24.12 31.04 0.24
CA GLY A 237 24.93 32.23 0.05
C GLY A 237 25.80 32.21 -1.22
N THR A 238 26.78 33.11 -1.29
CA THR A 238 27.58 33.31 -2.52
C THR A 238 28.78 32.36 -2.65
N ASN A 239 29.34 31.86 -1.55
CA ASN A 239 30.52 30.98 -1.57
C ASN A 239 30.35 29.83 -0.56
N PRO A 240 29.37 28.94 -0.79
CA PRO A 240 29.05 27.90 0.17
C PRO A 240 30.22 26.94 0.40
N ILE A 241 30.44 26.62 1.68
CA ILE A 241 31.38 25.58 2.10
C ILE A 241 30.59 24.32 2.38
N ILE A 242 30.93 23.25 1.65
CA ILE A 242 30.27 21.95 1.77
C ILE A 242 31.29 20.93 2.27
N ALA A 243 31.00 20.32 3.41
CA ALA A 243 31.80 19.21 3.92
C ALA A 243 31.02 17.90 3.77
N SER A 244 31.66 16.87 3.23
CA SER A 244 31.05 15.57 2.97
C SER A 244 31.86 14.47 3.64
N LEU A 245 31.30 13.82 4.66
CA LEU A 245 31.91 12.67 5.33
C LEU A 245 31.35 11.36 4.77
N SER A 246 32.22 10.55 4.18
CA SER A 246 31.89 9.26 3.59
C SER A 246 32.22 8.11 4.55
N LEU A 247 31.25 7.27 4.86
CA LEU A 247 31.40 6.10 5.73
C LEU A 247 30.90 4.83 5.03
N GLY A 248 31.69 3.77 5.06
CA GLY A 248 31.35 2.47 4.50
C GLY A 248 32.09 2.19 3.20
N ALA A 249 31.42 1.53 2.26
CA ALA A 249 32.04 1.09 1.01
C ALA A 249 32.49 2.28 0.13
N GLU A 250 33.62 2.09 -0.55
CA GLU A 250 34.28 3.09 -1.39
C GLU A 250 33.41 3.53 -2.57
N ARG A 251 33.49 4.81 -2.94
CA ARG A 251 32.81 5.35 -4.13
C ARG A 251 33.72 6.31 -4.88
N ALA A 252 33.67 6.25 -6.21
CA ALA A 252 34.23 7.32 -7.03
C ALA A 252 33.39 8.58 -6.87
N PHE A 253 34.04 9.70 -6.58
CA PHE A 253 33.50 11.04 -6.62
C PHE A 253 34.12 11.75 -7.82
N GLN A 254 33.28 12.15 -8.77
CA GLN A 254 33.74 12.77 -9.99
C GLN A 254 33.40 14.25 -10.00
N LEU A 255 34.34 15.05 -10.49
CA LEU A 255 34.24 16.48 -10.72
C LEU A 255 34.40 16.74 -12.21
N LYS A 256 33.60 17.64 -12.77
CA LYS A 256 33.71 18.11 -14.17
C LYS A 256 33.60 19.63 -14.21
N TYR A 257 34.51 20.28 -14.92
CA TYR A 257 34.44 21.73 -15.12
C TYR A 257 33.23 22.10 -15.99
N ASN A 258 32.59 23.22 -15.67
CA ASN A 258 31.33 23.63 -16.30
C ASN A 258 31.52 24.04 -17.76
N SER A 259 32.56 24.81 -18.07
CA SER A 259 32.81 25.34 -19.42
C SER A 259 33.71 24.46 -20.28
N ASP A 260 34.40 23.47 -19.68
CA ASP A 260 35.28 22.55 -20.38
C ASP A 260 35.05 21.12 -19.87
N VAL A 261 34.27 20.35 -20.64
CA VAL A 261 33.89 18.99 -20.26
C VAL A 261 35.04 17.98 -20.33
N THR A 262 36.19 18.37 -20.91
CA THR A 262 37.40 17.53 -20.94
C THR A 262 38.13 17.56 -19.61
N GLN A 263 37.97 18.63 -18.82
CA GLN A 263 38.50 18.74 -17.48
C GLN A 263 37.63 17.96 -16.49
N LYS A 264 38.03 16.72 -16.25
CA LYS A 264 37.42 15.82 -15.25
C LYS A 264 38.45 15.40 -14.22
N LYS A 265 38.03 15.36 -12.96
CA LYS A 265 38.80 14.75 -11.86
C LYS A 265 37.95 13.66 -11.23
N SER A 266 38.60 12.57 -10.79
CA SER A 266 37.95 11.48 -10.07
C SER A 266 38.74 11.19 -8.82
N LEU A 267 38.06 11.12 -7.68
CA LEU A 267 38.62 10.82 -6.38
C LEU A 267 37.92 9.56 -5.85
N ILE A 268 38.64 8.66 -5.19
CA ILE A 268 38.00 7.57 -4.46
C ILE A 268 37.75 8.05 -3.03
N LEU A 269 36.49 8.05 -2.61
CA LEU A 269 36.11 8.33 -1.23
C LEU A 269 36.07 7.03 -0.46
N GLU A 270 37.09 6.81 0.36
CA GLU A 270 37.23 5.67 1.25
C GLU A 270 36.39 5.84 2.52
N HIS A 271 36.29 4.78 3.32
CA HIS A 271 35.70 4.87 4.65
C HIS A 271 36.45 5.91 5.50
N GLY A 272 35.72 6.89 6.03
CA GLY A 272 36.29 7.96 6.85
C GLY A 272 36.79 9.17 6.04
N SER A 273 36.67 9.17 4.71
CA SER A 273 37.04 10.33 3.89
C SER A 273 36.17 11.54 4.21
N LEU A 274 36.81 12.66 4.54
CA LEU A 274 36.19 13.99 4.66
C LEU A 274 36.57 14.82 3.44
N LEU A 275 35.60 15.08 2.56
CA LEU A 275 35.78 15.93 1.38
C LEU A 275 35.25 17.33 1.69
N LEU A 276 36.12 18.33 1.62
CA LEU A 276 35.76 19.75 1.76
C LEU A 276 35.75 20.42 0.38
N MET A 277 34.58 20.89 -0.05
CA MET A 277 34.40 21.70 -1.26
C MET A 277 34.18 23.15 -0.84
N GLN A 278 35.13 24.02 -1.15
CA GLN A 278 35.14 25.42 -0.73
C GLN A 278 35.67 26.35 -1.82
N GLY A 279 35.42 27.65 -1.69
CA GLY A 279 35.86 28.65 -2.65
C GLY A 279 35.13 28.49 -3.99
N THR A 280 35.89 28.36 -5.09
CA THR A 280 35.31 28.42 -6.43
C THR A 280 34.73 27.09 -6.95
N THR A 281 34.75 26.03 -6.14
CA THR A 281 34.30 24.70 -6.56
C THR A 281 32.83 24.69 -6.99
N GLN A 282 31.92 25.26 -6.21
CA GLN A 282 30.47 25.24 -6.54
C GLN A 282 30.10 26.18 -7.70
N HIS A 283 30.98 27.12 -8.05
CA HIS A 283 30.79 28.03 -9.17
C HIS A 283 31.16 27.40 -10.51
N PHE A 284 32.30 26.71 -10.55
CA PHE A 284 32.87 26.26 -11.81
C PHE A 284 32.86 24.75 -12.03
N TRP A 285 32.54 23.95 -11.01
CA TRP A 285 32.56 22.50 -11.09
C TRP A 285 31.19 21.91 -10.76
N LYS A 286 30.81 20.87 -11.50
CA LYS A 286 29.76 19.94 -11.09
C LYS A 286 30.39 18.67 -10.55
N HIS A 287 29.71 18.02 -9.64
CA HIS A 287 30.12 16.75 -9.08
C HIS A 287 29.02 15.70 -9.15
N GLN A 288 29.44 14.42 -9.06
CA GLN A 288 28.55 13.28 -9.06
C GLN A 288 29.14 12.08 -8.32
N ILE A 289 28.25 11.17 -7.92
CA ILE A 289 28.61 9.78 -7.59
C ILE A 289 28.04 8.93 -8.72
N PRO A 290 28.87 8.39 -9.63
CA PRO A 290 28.38 7.59 -10.74
C PRO A 290 27.76 6.29 -10.21
N LYS A 291 26.65 5.89 -10.84
CA LYS A 291 26.03 4.58 -10.56
C LYS A 291 26.97 3.46 -10.98
N THR A 292 27.02 2.39 -10.20
CA THR A 292 27.81 1.20 -10.56
C THR A 292 26.90 0.04 -10.91
N THR A 293 27.29 -0.73 -11.93
CA THR A 293 26.61 -1.99 -12.27
C THR A 293 27.10 -3.15 -11.41
N LYS A 294 28.31 -3.04 -10.85
CA LYS A 294 28.87 -4.02 -9.92
C LYS A 294 28.24 -3.85 -8.52
N PRO A 295 27.87 -4.96 -7.84
CA PRO A 295 27.45 -4.91 -6.45
C PRO A 295 28.57 -4.34 -5.59
N ILE A 296 28.26 -3.31 -4.80
CA ILE A 296 29.18 -2.68 -3.86
C ILE A 296 28.52 -2.53 -2.50
N GLY A 297 29.32 -2.59 -1.44
CA GLY A 297 28.81 -2.59 -0.06
C GLY A 297 28.03 -1.33 0.31
N PRO A 298 27.33 -1.33 1.45
CA PRO A 298 26.56 -0.18 1.92
C PRO A 298 27.47 1.02 2.24
N ARG A 299 26.94 2.24 2.05
CA ARG A 299 27.61 3.51 2.35
C ARG A 299 26.61 4.49 2.96
N ILE A 300 27.09 5.33 3.85
CA ILE A 300 26.42 6.54 4.35
C ILE A 300 27.29 7.74 3.97
N ASN A 301 26.66 8.83 3.52
CA ASN A 301 27.34 10.11 3.32
C ASN A 301 26.63 11.18 4.13
N LEU A 302 27.35 11.82 5.04
CA LEU A 302 26.84 12.95 5.81
C LEU A 302 27.34 14.23 5.15
N THR A 303 26.41 15.09 4.74
CA THR A 303 26.74 16.38 4.10
C THR A 303 26.41 17.49 5.06
N PHE A 304 27.39 18.32 5.36
CA PHE A 304 27.29 19.48 6.23
C PHE A 304 27.36 20.74 5.37
N ARG A 305 26.42 21.65 5.59
CA ARG A 305 26.31 22.92 4.88
C ARG A 305 25.98 24.00 5.91
N MET A 306 26.57 25.19 5.73
CA MET A 306 26.17 26.39 6.47
C MET A 306 25.10 27.11 5.63
N ILE A 307 24.02 27.53 6.27
CA ILE A 307 22.94 28.30 5.65
C ILE A 307 23.17 29.76 6.05
N GLU A 308 23.13 30.68 5.08
CA GLU A 308 23.26 32.13 5.28
C GLU A 308 21.90 32.84 5.26
#